data_AF-A0A820JBJ5-F1
#
_entry.id   AF-A0A820JBJ5-F1
#
_cell.length_a   1.000
_cell.length_b   1.000
_cell.length_c   1.000
_cell.angle_alpha   90.00
_cell.angle_beta   90.00
_cell.angle_gamma   90.00
#
_symmetry.space_group_name_H-M   'P 1'
#
loop_
_entity.id
_entity.type
_entity.pdbx_description
1 polymer ?
#
loop_
_entity_poly.entity_id
_entity_poly.type
_entity_poly.pdbx_seq_one_letter_code
_entity_poly.pdbx_strand_id
1 'polypeptide(L)'
;NDDLNPRGAVGGSRPMLDPRIPQQLFSELRSNPSALQRLRQSDPQLAEAVQRNDMRAFMQVLINRMTSQRGQRQHPSELDLLDPNIQRRIEEHINMENMNDNMEHAYEHAPEFFGNVVMLYINCKINGHSVKAFVDSGAQMTIMSKACAERCGIMRLVDTRFHGIAKGVGTQKILGRMPLG
;
A
#
# COMPACT_ATOMS: atom_id res chain seq x y z
N ASN A 1 -21.44 -1.30 -15.49
CA ASN A 1 -20.97 -0.34 -14.48
C ASN A 1 -19.92 -1.09 -13.70
N ASP A 2 -18.78 -1.20 -14.36
CA ASP A 2 -17.69 -2.13 -14.05
C ASP A 2 -16.38 -1.35 -14.07
N ASP A 3 -15.48 -1.81 -13.20
CA ASP A 3 -14.02 -1.74 -13.28
C ASP A 3 -13.34 -0.39 -12.97
N LEU A 4 -12.82 -0.22 -11.76
CA LEU A 4 -11.56 -0.76 -11.21
C LEU A 4 -10.32 0.08 -11.55
N ASN A 5 -9.93 0.87 -10.55
CA ASN A 5 -8.58 0.95 -9.97
C ASN A 5 -7.44 1.65 -10.78
N PRO A 6 -6.34 2.03 -10.10
CA PRO A 6 -5.69 3.33 -10.23
C PRO A 6 -4.24 3.08 -10.72
N ARG A 7 -3.34 4.04 -10.51
CA ARG A 7 -1.91 4.06 -10.85
C ARG A 7 -1.61 4.83 -12.12
N GLY A 8 -1.29 6.10 -11.91
CA GLY A 8 -0.62 6.95 -12.88
C GLY A 8 0.13 8.05 -12.15
N ALA A 9 1.23 7.64 -11.50
CA ALA A 9 2.38 8.46 -11.12
C ALA A 9 2.14 9.95 -10.76
N VAL A 10 2.24 10.26 -9.48
CA VAL A 10 2.66 11.59 -9.02
C VAL A 10 4.12 11.78 -9.44
N GLY A 11 4.32 12.11 -10.71
CA GLY A 11 5.60 12.58 -11.22
C GLY A 11 5.81 13.98 -10.70
N GLY A 12 6.57 14.12 -9.61
CA GLY A 12 7.05 15.41 -9.14
C GLY A 12 7.75 16.13 -10.28
N SER A 13 7.08 17.13 -10.85
CA SER A 13 7.65 18.02 -11.85
C SER A 13 8.95 18.57 -11.28
N ARG A 14 10.08 18.16 -11.86
CA ARG A 14 11.36 18.82 -11.65
C ARG A 14 11.10 20.32 -11.80
N PRO A 15 11.45 21.18 -10.82
CA PRO A 15 11.47 22.60 -11.11
C PRO A 15 12.60 22.77 -12.14
N MET A 16 12.23 22.74 -13.41
CA MET A 16 13.05 23.28 -14.49
C MET A 16 13.26 24.73 -14.07
N LEU A 17 14.50 25.10 -13.74
CA LEU A 17 14.80 26.51 -13.59
C LEU A 17 14.36 27.19 -14.87
N ASP A 18 13.56 28.24 -14.73
CA ASP A 18 13.15 29.06 -15.84
C ASP A 18 14.41 29.44 -16.65
N PRO A 19 14.51 29.05 -17.94
CA PRO A 19 15.72 29.22 -18.73
C PRO A 19 16.14 30.69 -18.89
N ARG A 20 15.25 31.64 -18.54
CA ARG A 20 15.54 33.08 -18.49
C ARG A 20 16.50 33.46 -17.37
N ILE A 21 16.48 32.74 -16.23
CA ILE A 21 17.29 33.09 -15.04
C ILE A 21 18.78 32.81 -15.28
N PRO A 22 19.20 31.64 -15.79
CA PRO A 22 20.61 31.40 -16.09
C PRO A 22 21.14 32.29 -17.23
N GLN A 23 20.29 32.64 -18.19
CA GLN A 23 20.65 33.54 -19.29
C GLN A 23 20.93 34.95 -18.81
N GLN A 24 20.09 35.49 -17.91
CA GLN A 24 20.30 36.79 -17.28
C GLN A 24 21.58 36.80 -16.46
N LEU A 25 21.78 35.78 -15.60
CA LEU A 25 22.98 35.65 -14.78
C LEU A 25 24.26 35.57 -15.62
N PHE A 26 24.24 34.79 -16.71
CA PHE A 26 25.36 34.70 -17.65
C PHE A 26 25.69 36.05 -18.29
N SER A 27 24.65 36.78 -18.73
CA SER A 27 24.83 38.10 -19.34
C SER A 27 25.38 39.13 -18.34
N GLU A 28 24.93 39.08 -17.09
CA GLU A 28 25.36 39.94 -16.00
C GLU A 28 26.82 39.67 -15.62
N LEU A 29 27.19 38.40 -15.43
CA LEU A 29 28.57 37.98 -15.16
C LEU A 29 29.54 38.35 -16.28
N ARG A 30 29.08 38.33 -17.53
CA ARG A 30 29.86 38.78 -18.68
C ARG A 30 30.05 40.30 -18.71
N SER A 31 29.02 41.04 -18.30
CA SER A 31 29.04 42.51 -18.29
C SER A 31 29.81 43.12 -17.11
N ASN A 32 30.08 42.33 -16.05
CA ASN A 32 30.73 42.80 -14.82
C ASN A 32 32.07 42.07 -14.56
N PRO A 33 33.21 42.66 -14.94
CA PRO A 33 34.54 42.06 -14.80
C PRO A 33 34.91 41.70 -13.36
N SER A 34 34.48 42.52 -12.40
CA SER A 34 34.72 42.28 -10.97
C SER A 34 33.92 41.09 -10.45
N ALA A 35 32.69 40.89 -10.95
CA ALA A 35 31.89 39.72 -10.62
C ALA A 35 32.51 38.44 -11.21
N LEU A 36 33.03 38.51 -12.44
CA LEU A 36 33.72 37.38 -13.07
C LEU A 36 35.02 37.01 -12.34
N GLN A 37 35.76 37.99 -11.83
CA GLN A 37 36.98 37.75 -11.05
C GLN A 37 36.68 37.06 -9.71
N ARG A 38 35.59 37.45 -9.03
CA ARG A 38 35.11 36.74 -7.84
C ARG A 38 34.67 35.32 -8.16
N LEU A 39 33.92 35.16 -9.26
CA LEU A 39 33.48 33.83 -9.69
C LEU A 39 34.67 32.93 -10.03
N ARG A 40 35.73 33.46 -10.62
CA ARG A 40 36.95 32.69 -10.92
C ARG A 40 37.66 32.17 -9.66
N GLN A 41 37.55 32.90 -8.55
CA GLN A 41 38.10 32.47 -7.26
C GLN A 41 37.22 31.43 -6.57
N SER A 42 35.90 31.53 -6.68
CA SER A 42 34.96 30.61 -6.02
C SER A 42 34.61 29.38 -6.84
N ASP A 43 34.50 29.52 -8.16
CA ASP A 43 34.12 28.48 -9.12
C ASP A 43 34.83 28.68 -10.48
N PRO A 44 36.03 28.10 -10.64
CA PRO A 44 36.82 28.27 -11.85
C PRO A 44 36.15 27.65 -13.09
N GLN A 45 35.39 26.56 -12.94
CA GLN A 45 34.73 25.88 -14.07
C GLN A 45 33.57 26.70 -14.62
N LEU A 46 32.78 27.32 -13.74
CA LEU A 46 31.69 28.19 -14.16
C LEU A 46 32.21 29.51 -14.77
N ALA A 47 33.28 30.07 -14.22
CA ALA A 47 33.94 31.26 -14.77
C ALA A 47 34.54 31.01 -16.18
N GLU A 48 35.12 29.83 -16.41
CA GLU A 48 35.68 29.43 -17.71
C GLU A 48 34.59 29.31 -18.78
N ALA A 49 33.41 28.79 -18.43
CA ALA A 49 32.27 28.71 -19.34
C ALA A 49 31.75 30.11 -19.76
N VAL A 50 31.74 31.06 -18.83
CA VAL A 50 31.38 32.47 -19.13
C VAL A 50 32.44 33.13 -20.02
N GLN A 51 33.73 32.91 -19.76
CA GLN A 51 34.83 33.47 -20.56
C GLN A 51 34.86 32.93 -22.00
N ARG A 52 34.53 31.64 -22.18
CA ARG A 52 34.44 31.01 -23.50
C ARG A 52 33.16 31.35 -24.27
N ASN A 53 32.29 32.18 -23.68
CA ASN A 53 30.97 32.51 -24.21
C ASN A 53 30.11 31.27 -24.51
N ASP A 54 30.27 30.21 -23.70
CA ASP A 54 29.57 28.94 -23.88
C ASP A 54 28.45 28.78 -22.84
N MET A 55 27.25 29.20 -23.25
CA MET A 55 26.03 29.08 -22.45
C MET A 55 25.66 27.61 -22.17
N ARG A 56 25.95 26.69 -23.10
CA ARG A 56 25.59 25.28 -22.92
C ARG A 56 26.46 24.64 -21.84
N ALA A 57 27.76 24.90 -21.88
CA ALA A 57 28.68 24.47 -20.83
C ALA A 57 28.31 25.08 -19.47
N PHE A 58 27.96 26.38 -19.44
CA PHE A 58 27.53 27.06 -18.21
C PHE A 58 26.29 26.41 -17.60
N MET A 59 25.26 26.14 -18.41
CA MET A 59 24.05 25.46 -17.98
C MET A 59 24.32 24.05 -17.45
N GLN A 60 25.19 23.29 -18.12
CA GLN A 60 25.51 21.93 -17.72
C GLN A 60 26.21 21.89 -16.36
N VAL A 61 27.18 22.77 -16.14
CA VAL A 61 27.91 22.87 -14.86
C VAL A 61 26.97 23.30 -13.74
N LEU A 62 26.11 24.30 -13.99
CA LEU A 62 25.13 24.79 -13.03
C LEU A 62 24.15 23.69 -12.61
N ILE A 63 23.57 22.97 -13.58
CA ILE A 63 22.64 21.85 -13.33
C ILE A 63 23.32 20.75 -12.53
N ASN A 64 24.51 20.32 -12.96
CA ASN A 64 25.27 19.27 -12.27
C ASN A 64 25.52 19.65 -10.81
N ARG A 65 25.87 20.91 -10.54
CA ARG A 65 26.11 21.40 -9.18
C ARG A 65 24.86 21.38 -8.31
N MET A 66 23.72 21.80 -8.85
CA MET A 66 22.45 21.77 -8.13
C MET A 66 21.98 20.33 -7.86
N THR A 67 22.23 19.40 -8.78
CA THR A 67 21.92 17.98 -8.56
C THR A 67 22.83 17.34 -7.51
N SER A 68 24.13 17.65 -7.50
CA SER A 68 25.07 17.11 -6.52
C SER A 68 24.82 17.63 -5.11
N GLN A 69 24.40 18.90 -4.95
CA GLN A 69 24.04 19.46 -3.63
C GLN A 69 22.74 18.88 -3.08
N ARG A 70 21.79 18.49 -3.94
CA ARG A 70 20.56 17.81 -3.51
C ARG A 70 20.81 16.40 -2.99
N GLY A 71 21.80 15.67 -3.54
CA GLY A 71 22.17 14.33 -3.07
C GLY A 71 22.82 14.34 -1.68
N GLN A 72 23.62 15.36 -1.35
CA GLN A 72 24.28 15.45 -0.02
C GLN A 72 23.36 15.95 1.10
N ARG A 73 22.24 16.62 0.79
CA ARG A 73 21.25 17.11 1.78
C ARG A 73 20.23 16.05 2.23
N GLN A 74 20.39 14.78 1.84
CA GLN A 74 19.44 13.72 2.21
C GLN A 74 19.62 13.21 3.64
N HIS A 75 20.74 13.50 4.29
CA HIS A 75 20.91 13.25 5.72
C HIS A 75 20.57 14.53 6.48
N PRO A 76 19.46 14.57 7.24
CA PRO A 76 19.18 15.66 8.16
C PRO A 76 20.38 15.81 9.10
N SER A 77 20.86 17.03 9.32
CA SER A 77 21.86 17.24 10.38
C SER A 77 21.22 16.99 11.75
N GLU A 78 21.99 16.65 12.79
CA GLU A 78 21.47 16.49 14.16
C GLU A 78 20.67 17.72 14.62
N LEU A 79 21.05 18.92 14.16
CA LEU A 79 20.36 20.17 14.45
C LEU A 79 19.02 20.31 13.68
N ASP A 80 18.91 19.76 12.47
CA ASP A 80 17.66 19.75 11.68
C ASP A 80 16.61 18.80 12.29
N LEU A 81 17.02 17.76 13.01
CA LEU A 81 16.14 16.84 13.73
C LEU A 81 15.45 17.49 14.94
N LEU A 82 15.99 18.61 15.45
CA LEU A 82 15.35 19.42 16.50
C LEU A 82 14.37 20.47 15.95
N ASP A 83 14.24 20.61 14.63
CA ASP A 83 13.24 21.49 14.02
C ASP A 83 11.83 20.90 14.21
N PRO A 84 10.89 21.63 14.85
CA PRO A 84 9.52 21.17 15.06
C PRO A 84 8.80 20.72 13.77
N ASN A 85 9.15 21.30 12.62
CA ASN A 85 8.55 20.94 11.34
C ASN A 85 9.07 19.60 10.79
N ILE A 86 10.35 19.29 11.04
CA ILE A 86 10.95 18.01 10.68
C ILE A 86 10.43 16.92 11.62
N GLN A 87 10.35 17.22 12.92
CA GLN A 87 9.79 16.29 13.90
C GLN A 87 8.33 15.94 13.60
N ARG A 88 7.49 16.93 13.22
CA ARG A 88 6.11 16.66 12.77
C ARG A 88 6.06 15.72 11.56
N ARG A 89 6.96 15.89 10.58
CA ARG A 89 7.03 15.00 9.41
C ARG A 89 7.47 13.59 9.77
N ILE A 90 8.39 13.46 10.72
CA ILE A 90 8.83 12.15 11.24
C ILE A 90 7.68 11.48 11.98
N GLU A 91 6.96 12.22 12.85
CA GLU A 91 5.78 11.72 13.55
C GLU A 91 4.68 11.26 12.60
N GLU A 92 4.38 12.05 11.56
CA GLU A 92 3.42 11.68 10.51
C GLU A 92 3.84 10.38 9.79
N HIS A 93 5.14 10.23 9.49
CA HIS A 93 5.67 9.03 8.85
C HIS A 93 5.54 7.80 9.75
N ILE A 94 5.97 7.89 11.01
CA ILE A 94 5.87 6.80 12.00
C ILE A 94 4.41 6.41 12.21
N ASN A 95 3.51 7.40 12.31
CA ASN A 95 2.10 7.12 12.46
C ASN A 95 1.52 6.40 11.24
N MET A 96 1.89 6.80 10.02
CA MET A 96 1.48 6.10 8.81
C MET A 96 2.04 4.67 8.74
N GLU A 97 3.30 4.45 9.10
CA GLU A 97 3.90 3.11 9.18
C GLU A 97 3.12 2.22 10.16
N ASN A 98 2.89 2.70 11.39
CA ASN A 98 2.12 1.96 12.39
C ASN A 98 0.69 1.64 11.92
N MET A 99 0.03 2.59 11.26
CA MET A 99 -1.30 2.37 10.68
C MET A 99 -1.27 1.32 9.57
N ASN A 100 -0.22 1.33 8.75
CA ASN A 100 -0.07 0.39 7.64
C ASN A 100 0.24 -1.02 8.15
N ASP A 101 1.12 -1.18 9.13
CA ASP A 101 1.42 -2.46 9.77
C ASP A 101 0.16 -3.07 10.42
N ASN A 102 -0.61 -2.24 11.13
CA ASN A 102 -1.87 -2.67 11.72
C ASN A 102 -2.91 -3.04 10.65
N MET A 103 -2.95 -2.31 9.54
CA MET A 103 -3.82 -2.61 8.41
C MET A 103 -3.43 -3.93 7.74
N GLU A 104 -2.14 -4.19 7.53
CA GLU A 104 -1.62 -5.45 6.98
C GLU A 104 -2.00 -6.64 7.88
N HIS A 105 -1.78 -6.52 9.19
CA HIS A 105 -2.25 -7.52 10.15
C HIS A 105 -3.76 -7.75 10.10
N ALA A 106 -4.54 -6.67 9.96
CA ALA A 106 -5.99 -6.76 9.87
C ALA A 106 -6.44 -7.40 8.54
N TYR A 107 -5.71 -7.22 7.44
CA TYR A 107 -5.96 -7.93 6.19
C TYR A 107 -5.70 -9.44 6.30
N GLU A 108 -4.65 -9.85 7.01
CA GLU A 108 -4.33 -11.27 7.20
C GLU A 108 -5.31 -11.99 8.13
N HIS A 109 -5.68 -11.35 9.23
CA HIS A 109 -6.40 -12.01 10.32
C HIS A 109 -7.90 -11.70 10.35
N ALA A 110 -8.33 -10.59 9.75
CA ALA A 110 -9.72 -10.17 9.77
C ALA A 110 -10.12 -9.48 8.46
N PRO A 111 -9.99 -10.17 7.31
CA PRO A 111 -10.35 -9.63 5.99
C PRO A 111 -11.82 -9.16 5.92
N GLU A 112 -12.69 -9.63 6.82
CA GLU A 112 -14.07 -9.19 6.98
C GLU A 112 -14.26 -7.69 7.26
N PHE A 113 -13.26 -6.98 7.80
CA PHE A 113 -13.36 -5.54 8.02
C PHE A 113 -13.22 -4.72 6.73
N PHE A 114 -12.61 -5.28 5.68
CA PHE A 114 -12.24 -4.55 4.46
C PHE A 114 -13.03 -4.98 3.22
N GLY A 115 -13.94 -5.94 3.34
CA GLY A 115 -14.76 -6.40 2.22
C GLY A 115 -15.92 -7.31 2.62
N ASN A 116 -16.81 -7.56 1.65
CA ASN A 116 -17.92 -8.49 1.84
C ASN A 116 -17.40 -9.93 1.81
N VAL A 117 -17.38 -10.61 2.96
CA VAL A 117 -17.07 -12.04 3.02
C VAL A 117 -18.19 -12.82 2.35
N VAL A 118 -17.90 -13.42 1.19
CA VAL A 118 -18.83 -14.31 0.51
C VAL A 118 -18.74 -15.69 1.15
N MET A 119 -19.83 -16.11 1.78
CA MET A 119 -19.96 -17.47 2.32
C MET A 119 -19.94 -18.49 1.18
N LEU A 120 -19.10 -19.52 1.30
CA LEU A 120 -18.94 -20.54 0.28
C LEU A 120 -20.11 -21.54 0.33
N TYR A 121 -20.78 -21.71 -0.81
CA TYR A 121 -21.84 -22.70 -0.97
C TYR A 121 -21.62 -23.56 -2.21
N ILE A 122 -21.92 -24.85 -2.08
CA ILE A 122 -21.95 -25.80 -3.19
C ILE A 122 -23.34 -26.41 -3.36
N ASN A 123 -23.77 -26.61 -4.60
CA ASN A 123 -24.97 -27.38 -4.90
C ASN A 123 -24.61 -28.87 -4.85
N CYS A 124 -25.28 -29.62 -3.99
CA CYS A 124 -25.15 -31.07 -3.89
C CYS A 124 -26.52 -31.75 -3.99
N LYS A 125 -26.51 -33.08 -4.11
CA LYS A 125 -27.72 -33.90 -4.08
C LYS A 125 -27.64 -34.89 -2.94
N ILE A 126 -28.71 -34.99 -2.16
CA ILE A 126 -28.85 -35.94 -1.06
C ILE A 126 -30.11 -36.75 -1.31
N ASN A 127 -29.97 -38.06 -1.52
CA ASN A 127 -31.06 -38.96 -1.89
C ASN A 127 -31.91 -38.41 -3.07
N GLY A 128 -31.25 -37.84 -4.09
CA GLY A 128 -31.91 -37.24 -5.27
C GLY A 128 -32.41 -35.80 -5.10
N HIS A 129 -32.47 -35.26 -3.88
CA HIS A 129 -32.93 -33.90 -3.62
C HIS A 129 -31.78 -32.89 -3.69
N SER A 130 -31.97 -31.78 -4.42
CA SER A 130 -30.99 -30.68 -4.44
C SER A 130 -30.90 -29.99 -3.07
N VAL A 131 -29.67 -29.75 -2.63
CA VAL A 131 -29.31 -29.10 -1.36
C VAL A 131 -28.17 -28.12 -1.61
N LYS A 132 -28.24 -26.94 -0.98
CA LYS A 132 -27.09 -26.02 -0.90
C LYS A 132 -26.34 -26.30 0.39
N ALA A 133 -25.10 -26.75 0.30
CA ALA A 133 -24.25 -26.99 1.45
C ALA A 133 -23.34 -25.78 1.68
N PHE A 134 -23.31 -25.28 2.91
CA PHE A 134 -22.34 -24.29 3.37
C PHE A 134 -20.99 -24.99 3.58
N VAL A 135 -19.91 -24.40 3.06
CA VAL A 135 -18.55 -24.94 3.16
C VAL A 135 -17.81 -24.18 4.25
N ASP A 136 -17.46 -24.89 5.32
CA ASP A 136 -16.76 -24.35 6.48
C ASP A 136 -15.60 -25.29 6.86
N SER A 137 -14.37 -24.85 6.60
CA SER A 137 -13.17 -25.60 6.99
C SER A 137 -12.87 -25.50 8.50
N GLY A 138 -13.50 -24.57 9.21
CA GLY A 138 -13.36 -24.39 10.66
C GLY A 138 -14.29 -25.28 11.48
N ALA A 139 -15.29 -25.92 10.85
CA ALA A 139 -16.21 -26.81 11.55
C ALA A 139 -15.59 -28.20 11.77
N GLN A 140 -15.53 -28.64 13.04
CA GLN A 140 -15.05 -29.98 13.40
C GLN A 140 -15.95 -31.11 12.85
N MET A 141 -17.24 -30.83 12.64
CA MET A 141 -18.21 -31.81 12.16
C MET A 141 -19.14 -31.19 11.12
N THR A 142 -19.49 -31.97 10.09
CA THR A 142 -20.57 -31.61 9.16
C THR A 142 -21.91 -31.80 9.83
N ILE A 143 -22.80 -30.80 9.72
CA ILE A 143 -24.11 -30.79 10.37
C ILE A 143 -25.20 -30.69 9.29
N MET A 144 -26.32 -31.37 9.53
CA MET A 144 -27.53 -31.26 8.73
C MET A 144 -28.72 -30.95 9.64
N SER A 145 -29.61 -30.04 9.23
CA SER A 145 -30.84 -29.77 9.97
C SER A 145 -31.84 -30.93 9.86
N LYS A 146 -32.66 -31.12 10.90
CA LYS A 146 -33.74 -32.11 10.91
C LYS A 146 -34.67 -31.96 9.70
N ALA A 147 -35.07 -30.73 9.39
CA ALA A 147 -35.93 -30.44 8.24
C ALA A 147 -35.29 -30.83 6.90
N CYS A 148 -33.96 -30.68 6.76
CA CYS A 148 -33.26 -31.13 5.56
C CYS A 148 -33.24 -32.67 5.47
N ALA A 149 -32.99 -33.37 6.58
CA ALA A 149 -33.02 -34.83 6.63
C ALA A 149 -34.42 -35.41 6.35
N GLU A 150 -35.48 -34.78 6.86
CA GLU A 150 -36.88 -35.12 6.58
C GLU A 150 -37.22 -34.91 5.10
N ARG A 151 -36.87 -33.75 4.54
CA ARG A 151 -37.09 -33.43 3.12
C ARG A 151 -36.33 -34.38 2.19
N CYS A 152 -35.12 -34.78 2.57
CA CYS A 152 -34.34 -35.74 1.79
C CYS A 152 -34.78 -37.19 2.04
N GLY A 153 -35.73 -37.43 2.94
CA GLY A 153 -36.23 -38.77 3.25
C GLY A 153 -35.18 -39.69 3.86
N ILE A 154 -34.21 -39.17 4.61
CA ILE A 154 -33.09 -39.94 5.18
C ILE A 154 -33.13 -40.07 6.71
N MET A 155 -34.25 -39.69 7.34
CA MET A 155 -34.43 -39.79 8.80
C MET A 155 -34.19 -41.21 9.35
N ARG A 156 -34.46 -42.25 8.56
CA ARG A 156 -34.20 -43.65 8.92
C ARG A 156 -32.72 -43.98 9.12
N LEU A 157 -31.80 -43.15 8.61
CA LEU A 157 -30.36 -43.33 8.73
C LEU A 157 -29.78 -42.63 9.97
N VAL A 158 -30.61 -41.87 10.70
CA VAL A 158 -30.17 -41.14 11.89
C VAL A 158 -30.18 -42.08 13.08
N ASP A 159 -28.99 -42.39 13.60
CA ASP A 159 -28.85 -43.15 14.84
C ASP A 159 -29.00 -42.22 16.05
N THR A 160 -30.14 -42.34 16.73
CA THR A 160 -30.51 -41.50 17.89
C THR A 160 -29.74 -41.83 19.15
N ARG A 161 -29.01 -42.96 19.21
CA ARG A 161 -28.15 -43.29 20.36
C ARG A 161 -27.00 -42.29 20.54
N PHE A 162 -26.64 -41.60 19.46
CA PHE A 162 -25.63 -40.54 19.44
C PHE A 162 -26.24 -39.13 19.61
N HIS A 163 -27.34 -39.02 20.36
CA HIS A 163 -27.91 -37.71 20.68
C HIS A 163 -26.99 -36.93 21.63
N GLY A 164 -27.07 -35.61 21.59
CA GLY A 164 -26.23 -34.78 22.45
C GLY A 164 -26.47 -33.29 22.28
N ILE A 165 -25.48 -32.50 22.70
CA ILE A 165 -25.50 -31.05 22.58
C ILE A 165 -24.26 -30.65 21.78
N ALA A 166 -24.47 -29.99 20.64
CA ALA A 166 -23.39 -29.37 19.89
C ALA A 166 -23.13 -27.98 20.46
N LYS A 167 -21.85 -27.71 20.77
CA LYS A 167 -21.35 -26.41 21.20
C LYS A 167 -20.48 -25.84 20.09
N GLY A 168 -20.79 -24.64 19.64
CA GLY A 168 -20.09 -23.90 18.60
C GLY A 168 -20.68 -22.49 18.53
N VAL A 169 -21.20 -22.09 17.37
CA VAL A 169 -21.95 -20.84 17.19
C VAL A 169 -23.37 -20.97 17.80
N GLY A 170 -23.44 -21.15 19.12
CA GLY A 170 -24.65 -21.44 19.88
C GLY A 170 -24.71 -22.86 20.44
N THR A 171 -25.77 -23.15 21.21
CA THR A 171 -26.04 -24.47 21.81
C THR A 171 -27.26 -25.07 21.12
N GLN A 172 -27.08 -26.17 20.39
CA GLN A 172 -28.18 -26.86 19.71
C GLN A 172 -28.20 -28.35 20.07
N LYS A 173 -29.41 -28.92 20.17
CA LYS A 173 -29.61 -30.35 20.42
C LYS A 173 -29.29 -31.14 19.14
N ILE A 174 -28.40 -32.12 19.25
CA ILE A 174 -28.12 -33.11 18.22
C ILE A 174 -29.11 -34.25 18.38
N LEU A 175 -29.91 -34.49 17.33
CA LEU A 175 -30.92 -35.56 17.29
C LEU A 175 -30.27 -36.96 17.24
N GLY A 176 -29.12 -37.06 16.59
CA GLY A 176 -28.40 -38.30 16.37
C GLY A 176 -27.29 -38.12 15.35
N ARG A 177 -26.61 -39.21 14.98
CA ARG A 177 -25.52 -39.21 14.01
C ARG A 177 -25.86 -40.15 12.85
N MET A 178 -25.50 -39.75 11.64
CA MET A 178 -25.54 -40.64 10.48
C MET A 178 -24.17 -41.34 10.37
N PRO A 179 -24.11 -42.69 10.42
CA PRO A 179 -22.86 -43.41 10.19
C PRO A 179 -22.45 -43.26 8.72
N LEU A 180 -21.14 -43.29 8.48
CA LEU A 180 -20.61 -43.45 7.12
C LEU A 180 -20.90 -44.89 6.70
N GLY A 181 -21.59 -45.06 5.58
CA GLY A 181 -21.90 -46.34 4.95
C GLY A 181 -21.60 -46.27 3.46
#